data_AF-A0A7S1HIF1-F1
#
_entry.id   AF-A0A7S1HIF1-F1
#
_cell.length_a   1.000
_cell.length_b   1.000
_cell.length_c   1.000
_cell.angle_alpha   90.00
_cell.angle_beta   90.00
_cell.angle_gamma   90.00
#
_symmetry.space_group_name_H-M   'P 1'
#
loop_
_entity.id
_entity.type
_entity.pdbx_description
1 polymer ?
#
loop_
_entity_poly.entity_id
_entity_poly.type
_entity_poly.pdbx_seq_one_letter_code
_entity_poly.pdbx_strand_id
1 'polypeptide(L)'
;GQRSGGTTPEYDPVVRGPPPVEASPAMHPAIRAPPAWQREFDSPAPTQPHQAHPGGPNRMLDSSNLYAFRATGGVKAVLFTALDETPEIWNRVALSNRSLCSFWSVRASEAGLMSTFDVTRQQLPRIMCVREDGSRSVFEGSVSLRALTAFIRQECAAAPTPAAGRAVEGGGQPPSRFDLFQDA
;
A
#
# COMPACT_ATOMS: atom_id res chain seq x y z
N GLY A 1 1.96 -14.76 -98.35
CA GLY A 1 2.47 -14.68 -96.96
C GLY A 1 3.33 -13.45 -96.84
N GLN A 2 2.89 -12.47 -96.05
CA GLN A 2 3.73 -11.44 -95.42
C GLN A 2 2.84 -10.66 -94.43
N ARG A 3 3.46 -10.29 -93.31
CA ARG A 3 2.85 -9.82 -92.06
C ARG A 3 3.10 -8.32 -91.88
N SER A 4 2.20 -7.71 -91.10
CA SER A 4 2.43 -6.68 -90.07
C SER A 4 2.53 -5.19 -90.41
N GLY A 5 1.77 -4.43 -89.60
CA GLY A 5 1.89 -3.01 -89.28
C GLY A 5 0.49 -2.47 -88.93
N GLY A 6 0.11 -2.04 -87.72
CA GLY A 6 0.83 -1.73 -86.49
C GLY A 6 0.30 -0.39 -85.96
N THR A 7 -0.34 -0.38 -84.78
CA THR A 7 -0.40 0.76 -83.84
C THR A 7 -0.94 0.28 -82.49
N THR A 8 -0.04 -0.02 -81.56
CA THR A 8 -0.32 -0.05 -80.11
C THR A 8 0.23 1.23 -79.48
N PRO A 9 -0.47 1.79 -78.48
CA PRO A 9 -0.12 3.08 -77.91
C PRO A 9 1.14 3.03 -77.03
N GLU A 10 1.78 4.18 -76.99
CA GLU A 10 2.94 4.58 -76.20
C GLU A 10 2.75 4.30 -74.69
N TYR A 11 3.74 3.65 -74.07
CA TYR A 11 3.81 3.43 -72.63
C TYR A 11 4.85 4.37 -72.03
N ASP A 12 4.40 5.34 -71.24
CA ASP A 12 5.25 6.21 -70.42
C ASP A 12 5.29 5.66 -68.98
N PRO A 13 6.44 5.17 -68.48
CA PRO A 13 6.55 4.73 -67.10
C PRO A 13 6.71 5.96 -66.19
N VAL A 14 5.59 6.42 -65.63
CA VAL A 14 5.62 7.37 -64.49
C VAL A 14 6.29 6.68 -63.30
N VAL A 15 7.59 6.92 -63.14
CA VAL A 15 8.35 6.58 -61.93
C VAL A 15 7.83 7.45 -60.79
N ARG A 16 6.85 6.93 -60.03
CA ARG A 16 6.46 7.52 -58.75
C ARG A 16 7.52 7.11 -57.72
N GLY A 17 8.32 8.07 -57.27
CA GLY A 17 9.23 7.89 -56.14
C GLY A 17 8.47 7.47 -54.87
N PRO A 18 9.16 6.85 -53.89
CA PRO A 18 8.54 6.40 -52.66
C PRO A 18 7.96 7.59 -51.86
N PRO A 19 6.85 7.39 -51.11
CA PRO A 19 6.26 8.44 -50.31
C PRO A 19 7.23 8.92 -49.22
N PRO A 20 7.13 10.18 -48.78
CA PRO A 20 7.90 10.67 -47.65
C PRO A 20 7.55 9.86 -46.41
N VAL A 21 8.56 9.30 -45.76
CA VAL A 21 8.44 8.63 -44.46
C VAL A 21 8.03 9.69 -43.45
N GLU A 22 6.78 9.65 -42.99
CA GLU A 22 6.33 10.38 -41.81
C GLU A 22 7.22 9.97 -40.64
N ALA A 23 7.99 10.92 -40.13
CA ALA A 23 8.78 10.75 -38.92
C ALA A 23 7.82 10.41 -37.77
N SER A 24 7.97 9.22 -37.21
CA SER A 24 7.21 8.78 -36.04
C SER A 24 7.31 9.84 -34.92
N PRO A 25 6.20 10.23 -34.29
CA PRO A 25 6.24 11.15 -33.17
C PRO A 25 7.05 10.50 -32.05
N ALA A 26 8.08 11.20 -31.58
CA ALA A 26 8.81 10.82 -30.39
C ALA A 26 7.81 10.67 -29.24
N MET A 27 7.60 9.44 -28.77
CA MET A 27 6.93 9.17 -27.51
C MET A 27 7.76 9.81 -26.40
N HIS A 28 7.47 11.07 -26.09
CA HIS A 28 7.82 11.63 -24.79
C HIS A 28 7.28 10.66 -23.73
N PRO A 29 8.08 10.23 -22.74
CA PRO A 29 7.50 9.58 -21.58
C PRO A 29 6.52 10.58 -21.00
N ALA A 30 5.25 10.21 -20.95
CA ALA A 30 4.26 10.96 -20.18
C ALA A 30 4.75 10.94 -18.73
N ILE A 31 5.48 11.99 -18.33
CA ILE A 31 5.75 12.28 -16.92
C ILE A 31 4.39 12.64 -16.36
N ARG A 32 3.65 11.60 -15.98
CA ARG A 32 2.34 11.71 -15.38
C ARG A 32 2.54 12.54 -14.12
N ALA A 33 1.99 13.74 -14.10
CA ALA A 33 2.12 14.62 -12.95
C ALA A 33 1.72 13.83 -11.70
N PRO A 34 2.51 13.89 -10.62
CA PRO A 34 2.15 13.21 -9.38
C PRO A 34 0.76 13.70 -8.96
N PRO A 35 -0.12 12.77 -8.52
CA PRO A 35 -1.49 13.15 -8.18
C PRO A 35 -1.48 14.19 -7.05
N ALA A 36 -2.48 15.06 -6.99
CA ALA A 36 -2.47 16.24 -6.11
C ALA A 36 -2.18 15.91 -4.63
N TRP A 37 -2.58 14.73 -4.17
CA TRP A 37 -2.34 14.25 -2.81
C TRP A 37 -0.87 13.85 -2.53
N GLN A 38 -0.07 13.58 -3.56
CA GLN A 38 1.38 13.33 -3.43
C GLN A 38 2.12 14.59 -2.96
N ARG A 39 1.65 15.79 -3.34
CA ARG A 39 2.30 17.06 -2.96
C ARG A 39 2.28 17.32 -1.46
N GLU A 40 1.28 16.80 -0.75
CA GLU A 40 1.20 16.88 0.71
C GLU A 40 2.22 15.96 1.39
N PHE A 41 2.64 14.89 0.71
CA PHE A 41 3.72 14.01 1.15
C PHE A 41 5.11 14.51 0.76
N ASP A 42 5.24 15.11 -0.43
CA ASP A 42 6.48 15.64 -0.98
C ASP A 42 6.84 17.05 -0.51
N SER A 43 6.01 17.71 0.30
CA SER A 43 6.35 19.03 0.84
C SER A 43 7.55 18.88 1.79
N PRO A 44 8.74 19.41 1.44
CA PRO A 44 9.89 19.32 2.31
C PRO A 44 9.57 20.10 3.58
N ALA A 45 9.76 19.47 4.74
CA ALA A 45 9.66 20.16 6.01
C ALA A 45 10.62 21.37 6.01
N PRO A 46 10.28 22.49 6.67
CA PRO A 46 11.29 23.49 6.99
C PRO A 46 12.42 22.77 7.72
N THR A 47 13.66 22.98 7.26
CA THR A 47 14.90 22.31 7.68
C THR A 47 15.14 22.44 9.18
N GLN A 48 14.41 21.68 9.99
CA GLN A 48 14.77 21.41 11.36
C GLN A 48 15.55 20.10 11.38
N PRO A 49 16.71 20.04 12.05
CA PRO A 49 17.40 18.78 12.30
C PRO A 49 16.54 17.98 13.29
N HIS A 50 15.51 17.31 12.76
CA HIS A 50 14.65 16.46 13.56
C HIS A 50 15.44 15.19 13.84
N GLN A 51 16.05 15.13 15.01
CA GLN A 51 16.43 13.84 15.57
C GLN A 51 15.17 12.97 15.58
N ALA A 52 15.13 11.95 14.73
CA ALA A 52 14.18 10.87 14.81
C ALA A 52 14.23 10.34 16.24
N HIS A 53 13.27 10.75 17.08
CA HIS A 53 13.19 10.22 18.43
C HIS A 53 12.92 8.72 18.31
N PRO A 54 13.81 7.86 18.82
CA PRO A 54 13.60 6.42 18.79
C PRO A 54 12.46 6.10 19.76
N GLY A 55 11.23 6.08 19.27
CA GLY A 55 10.04 5.84 20.10
C GLY A 55 8.76 6.57 19.68
N GLY A 56 8.73 7.23 18.52
CA GLY A 56 7.48 7.79 17.97
C GLY A 56 6.36 6.74 17.87
N PRO A 57 5.08 7.18 17.86
CA PRO A 57 3.93 6.27 17.78
C PRO A 57 3.88 5.46 16.48
N ASN A 58 4.60 5.90 15.44
CA ASN A 58 4.80 5.18 14.19
C ASN A 58 6.12 4.41 14.19
N ARG A 59 6.09 3.15 13.76
CA ARG A 59 7.27 2.28 13.65
C ARG A 59 7.56 1.92 12.20
N MET A 60 8.83 1.92 11.80
CA MET A 60 9.21 1.38 10.49
C MET A 60 9.08 -0.15 10.53
N LEU A 61 8.32 -0.71 9.60
CA LEU A 61 8.13 -2.13 9.41
C LEU A 61 9.14 -2.62 8.37
N ASP A 62 9.95 -3.58 8.79
CA ASP A 62 10.94 -4.26 7.97
C ASP A 62 10.90 -5.76 8.25
N SER A 63 11.68 -6.53 7.48
CA SER A 63 11.72 -7.99 7.61
C SER A 63 12.10 -8.48 9.01
N SER A 64 12.87 -7.70 9.77
CA SER A 64 13.36 -8.06 11.11
C SER A 64 12.29 -7.93 12.19
N ASN A 65 11.30 -7.06 11.99
CA ASN A 65 10.26 -6.78 12.98
C ASN A 65 8.84 -7.17 12.53
N LEU A 66 8.72 -7.86 11.39
CA LEU A 66 7.47 -8.42 10.89
C LEU A 66 6.76 -9.33 11.92
N TYR A 67 7.52 -10.08 12.72
CA TYR A 67 6.94 -10.89 13.80
C TYR A 67 6.22 -10.03 14.84
N ALA A 68 6.82 -8.92 15.26
CA ALA A 68 6.21 -7.99 16.21
C ALA A 68 4.95 -7.34 15.62
N PHE A 69 4.97 -6.98 14.34
CA PHE A 69 3.79 -6.52 13.61
C PHE A 69 2.66 -7.54 13.66
N ARG A 70 2.95 -8.83 13.43
CA ARG A 70 1.93 -9.90 13.48
C ARG A 70 1.41 -10.14 14.89
N ALA A 71 2.30 -10.17 15.89
CA ALA A 71 1.97 -10.39 17.30
C ALA A 71 1.17 -9.25 17.95
N THR A 72 1.19 -8.06 17.36
CA THR A 72 0.37 -6.94 17.82
C THR A 72 -1.11 -7.27 17.58
N GLY A 73 -1.95 -7.22 18.62
CA GLY A 73 -3.39 -7.43 18.50
C GLY A 73 -4.13 -6.20 17.94
N GLY A 74 -5.39 -6.39 17.54
CA GLY A 74 -6.24 -5.28 17.09
C GLY A 74 -5.88 -4.71 15.71
N VAL A 75 -6.34 -3.47 15.45
CA VAL A 75 -6.17 -2.80 14.16
C VAL A 75 -4.75 -2.23 14.02
N LYS A 76 -4.18 -2.37 12.82
CA LYS A 76 -2.85 -1.88 12.45
C LYS A 76 -2.99 -0.95 11.24
N ALA A 77 -2.65 0.32 11.41
CA ALA A 77 -2.61 1.28 10.32
C ALA A 77 -1.20 1.27 9.69
N VAL A 78 -1.11 1.01 8.39
CA VAL A 78 0.14 0.85 7.65
C VAL A 78 0.20 1.86 6.51
N LEU A 79 1.27 2.66 6.48
CA LEU A 79 1.62 3.55 5.38
C LEU A 79 2.70 2.90 4.51
N PHE A 80 2.43 2.70 3.24
CA PHE A 80 3.42 2.37 2.23
C PHE A 80 3.87 3.65 1.55
N THR A 81 5.17 3.93 1.54
CA THR A 81 5.72 5.18 0.98
C THR A 81 7.00 4.94 0.18
N ALA A 82 7.21 5.78 -0.83
CA ALA A 82 8.47 5.85 -1.57
C ALA A 82 9.51 6.77 -0.89
N LEU A 83 9.09 7.54 0.11
CA LEU A 83 9.94 8.45 0.86
C LEU A 83 10.82 7.67 1.85
N ASP A 84 12.05 8.14 2.04
CA ASP A 84 12.97 7.58 3.03
C ASP A 84 12.51 7.88 4.46
N GLU A 85 11.85 9.02 4.66
CA GLU A 85 11.34 9.49 5.93
C GLU A 85 9.83 9.32 6.05
N THR A 86 9.36 9.19 7.30
CA THR A 86 7.92 9.15 7.58
C THR A 86 7.33 10.54 7.44
N PRO A 87 6.29 10.73 6.61
CA PRO A 87 5.62 12.01 6.44
C PRO A 87 5.06 12.60 7.74
N GLU A 88 5.21 13.91 7.95
CA GLU A 88 4.74 14.57 9.18
C GLU A 88 3.25 14.38 9.44
N ILE A 89 2.42 14.45 8.38
CA ILE A 89 0.99 14.23 8.49
C ILE A 89 0.67 12.85 9.07
N TRP A 90 1.45 11.83 8.70
CA TRP A 90 1.30 10.48 9.24
C TRP A 90 1.69 10.41 10.72
N ASN A 91 2.78 11.07 11.11
CA ASN A 91 3.18 11.18 12.52
C ASN A 91 2.09 11.87 13.36
N ARG A 92 1.45 12.93 12.85
CA ARG A 92 0.35 13.62 13.54
C ARG A 92 -0.90 12.73 13.68
N VAL A 93 -1.23 11.96 12.64
CA VAL A 93 -2.32 10.98 12.67
C VAL A 93 -2.03 9.89 13.70
N ALA A 94 -0.81 9.34 13.70
CA ALA A 94 -0.37 8.31 14.63
C ALA A 94 -0.44 8.80 16.08
N LEU A 95 0.06 10.01 16.36
CA LEU A 95 0.02 10.61 17.69
C LEU A 95 -1.42 10.78 18.20
N SER A 96 -2.34 11.21 17.34
CA SER A 96 -3.74 11.48 17.68
C SER A 96 -4.58 10.22 17.94
N ASN A 97 -4.12 9.05 17.47
CA ASN A 97 -4.89 7.80 17.49
C ASN A 97 -4.10 6.61 18.08
N ARG A 98 -2.96 6.87 18.73
CA ARG A 98 -2.07 5.83 19.29
C ARG A 98 -2.73 4.88 20.29
N SER A 99 -3.85 5.27 20.89
CA SER A 99 -4.64 4.43 21.81
C SER A 99 -5.64 3.52 21.10
N LEU A 100 -5.92 3.76 19.81
CA LEU A 100 -6.92 3.02 19.03
C LEU A 100 -6.30 1.89 18.22
N CYS A 101 -5.12 2.14 17.64
CA CYS A 101 -4.44 1.18 16.77
C CYS A 101 -2.92 1.40 16.80
N SER A 102 -2.19 0.41 16.30
CA SER A 102 -0.74 0.52 16.09
C SER A 102 -0.43 1.09 14.72
N PHE A 103 0.61 1.92 14.63
CA PHE A 103 1.00 2.61 13.41
C PHE A 103 2.33 2.11 12.89
N TRP A 104 2.34 1.79 11.60
CA TRP A 104 3.50 1.24 10.90
C TRP A 104 3.73 1.95 9.57
N SER A 105 4.98 1.98 9.12
CA SER A 105 5.35 2.45 7.79
C SER A 105 6.23 1.42 7.07
N VAL A 106 6.03 1.24 5.77
CA VAL A 106 6.81 0.34 4.93
C VAL A 106 7.40 1.15 3.79
N ARG A 107 8.72 1.06 3.60
CA ARG A 107 9.42 1.72 2.49
C ARG A 107 9.28 0.94 1.19
N ALA A 108 9.33 1.64 0.08
CA ALA A 108 9.34 1.05 -1.26
C ALA A 108 10.53 0.10 -1.53
N SER A 109 11.59 0.20 -0.73
CA SER A 109 12.73 -0.73 -0.76
C SER A 109 12.38 -2.12 -0.23
N GLU A 110 11.37 -2.25 0.64
CA GLU A 110 10.95 -3.51 1.25
C GLU A 110 10.00 -4.29 0.31
N ALA A 111 10.49 -4.68 -0.86
CA ALA A 111 9.69 -5.32 -1.90
C ALA A 111 8.94 -6.58 -1.40
N GLY A 112 9.57 -7.40 -0.56
CA GLY A 112 8.93 -8.59 0.01
C GLY A 112 7.74 -8.27 0.93
N LEU A 113 7.85 -7.19 1.70
CA LEU A 113 6.72 -6.71 2.51
C LEU A 113 5.63 -6.13 1.63
N MET A 114 5.97 -5.29 0.66
CA MET A 114 5.00 -4.76 -0.30
C MET A 114 4.18 -5.88 -0.98
N SER A 115 4.84 -6.94 -1.44
CA SER A 115 4.18 -8.13 -2.00
C SER A 115 3.27 -8.85 -1.01
N THR A 116 3.65 -8.93 0.27
CA THR A 116 2.81 -9.54 1.33
C THR A 116 1.46 -8.81 1.49
N PHE A 117 1.46 -7.50 1.24
CA PHE A 117 0.27 -6.65 1.32
C PHE A 117 -0.44 -6.43 -0.03
N ASP A 118 0.04 -7.07 -1.11
CA ASP A 118 -0.44 -6.84 -2.48
C ASP A 118 -0.36 -5.36 -2.91
N VAL A 119 0.75 -4.71 -2.54
CA VAL A 119 1.04 -3.32 -2.90
C VAL A 119 2.18 -3.28 -3.90
N THR A 120 2.03 -2.48 -4.95
CA THR A 120 3.05 -2.22 -5.96
C THR A 120 3.60 -0.80 -5.83
N ARG A 121 4.80 -0.54 -6.37
CA ARG A 121 5.41 0.80 -6.32
C ARG A 121 4.57 1.89 -6.98
N GLN A 122 3.75 1.54 -7.97
CA GLN A 122 2.88 2.49 -8.69
C GLN A 122 1.69 2.97 -7.86
N GLN A 123 1.37 2.26 -6.76
CA GLN A 123 0.26 2.58 -5.87
C GLN A 123 0.70 3.44 -4.67
N LEU A 124 1.98 3.81 -4.60
CA LEU A 124 2.51 4.57 -3.49
C LEU A 124 2.23 6.08 -3.63
N PRO A 125 2.10 6.80 -2.50
CA PRO A 125 1.82 6.29 -1.16
C PRO A 125 0.46 5.58 -1.02
N ARG A 126 0.41 4.50 -0.24
CA ARG A 126 -0.83 3.74 0.02
C ARG A 126 -1.03 3.62 1.52
N ILE A 127 -2.25 3.83 2.01
CA ILE A 127 -2.59 3.68 3.44
C ILE A 127 -3.61 2.55 3.58
N MET A 128 -3.34 1.63 4.49
CA MET A 128 -4.16 0.45 4.73
C MET A 128 -4.38 0.25 6.23
N CYS A 129 -5.56 -0.18 6.63
CA CYS A 129 -5.79 -0.76 7.95
C CYS A 129 -5.87 -2.28 7.82
N VAL A 130 -5.10 -2.99 8.64
CA VAL A 130 -5.06 -4.45 8.73
C VAL A 130 -5.65 -4.84 10.08
N ARG A 131 -6.67 -5.68 10.05
CA ARG A 131 -7.35 -6.20 11.24
C ARG A 131 -6.77 -7.56 11.64
N GLU A 132 -7.11 -8.01 12.84
CA GLU A 132 -6.59 -9.26 13.41
C GLU A 132 -7.08 -10.52 12.66
N ASP A 133 -8.28 -10.46 12.09
CA ASP A 133 -8.84 -11.49 11.20
C ASP A 133 -8.17 -11.56 9.82
N GLY A 134 -7.19 -10.68 9.56
CA GLY A 134 -6.50 -10.55 8.28
C GLY A 134 -7.24 -9.69 7.26
N SER A 135 -8.44 -9.19 7.58
CA SER A 135 -9.19 -8.26 6.73
C SER A 135 -8.42 -6.96 6.56
N ARG A 136 -8.53 -6.38 5.36
CA ARG A 136 -7.77 -5.19 4.95
C ARG A 136 -8.72 -4.15 4.37
N SER A 137 -8.59 -2.92 4.85
CA SER A 137 -9.32 -1.77 4.31
C SER A 137 -8.31 -0.77 3.79
N VAL A 138 -8.58 -0.22 2.62
CA VAL A 138 -7.65 0.68 1.96
C VAL A 138 -8.22 2.09 1.89
N PHE A 139 -7.40 3.08 2.23
CA PHE A 139 -7.79 4.47 2.14
C PHE A 139 -7.66 4.97 0.71
N GLU A 140 -8.77 5.45 0.15
CA GLU A 140 -8.85 5.96 -1.23
C GLU A 140 -9.29 7.43 -1.30
N GLY A 141 -9.39 8.09 -0.14
CA GLY A 141 -9.78 9.50 -0.05
C GLY A 141 -8.61 10.48 -0.24
N SER A 142 -8.93 11.77 -0.18
CA SER A 142 -7.93 12.84 -0.15
C SER A 142 -7.13 12.80 1.15
N VAL A 143 -5.81 12.91 1.04
CA VAL A 143 -4.86 12.80 2.16
C VAL A 143 -4.92 14.07 3.01
N SER A 144 -5.78 14.08 4.03
CA SER A 144 -5.83 15.17 5.01
C SER A 144 -5.85 14.59 6.42
N LEU A 145 -5.34 15.36 7.40
CA LEU A 145 -5.31 14.93 8.81
C LEU A 145 -6.71 14.49 9.28
N ARG A 146 -7.74 15.24 8.88
CA ARG A 146 -9.15 14.96 9.19
C ARG A 146 -9.62 13.66 8.53
N ALA A 147 -9.41 13.49 7.23
CA ALA A 147 -9.88 12.31 6.50
C ALA A 147 -9.20 11.03 6.98
N LEU A 148 -7.87 11.08 7.18
CA LEU A 148 -7.10 9.95 7.70
C LEU A 148 -7.53 9.56 9.11
N THR A 149 -7.71 10.55 10.00
CA THR A 149 -8.17 10.30 11.37
C THR A 149 -9.57 9.69 11.38
N ALA A 150 -10.49 10.20 10.54
CA ALA A 150 -11.85 9.66 10.43
C ALA A 150 -11.84 8.21 9.94
N PHE A 151 -11.06 7.91 8.90
CA PHE A 151 -10.90 6.56 8.37
C PHE A 151 -10.38 5.59 9.43
N ILE A 152 -9.28 5.93 10.11
CA ILE A 152 -8.70 5.05 11.15
C ILE A 152 -9.69 4.79 12.29
N ARG A 153 -10.39 5.83 12.75
CA ARG A 153 -11.38 5.69 13.82
C ARG A 153 -12.54 4.79 13.40
N GLN A 154 -13.02 4.93 12.17
CA GLN A 154 -14.05 4.06 11.61
C GLN A 154 -13.59 2.60 11.57
N GLU A 155 -12.36 2.34 11.12
CA GLU A 155 -11.80 0.98 11.06
C GLU A 155 -11.61 0.37 12.46
N CYS A 156 -11.19 1.17 13.44
CA CYS A 156 -11.08 0.72 14.82
C CYS A 156 -12.44 0.45 15.46
N ALA A 157 -13.46 1.27 15.16
CA ALA A 157 -14.82 1.08 15.67
C ALA A 157 -15.52 -0.13 15.03
N ALA A 158 -15.20 -0.44 13.77
CA ALA A 158 -15.73 -1.57 13.04
C ALA A 158 -15.00 -2.90 13.33
N ALA A 159 -13.86 -2.84 14.03
CA ALA A 159 -13.19 -4.06 14.48
C ALA A 159 -14.04 -4.73 15.56
N PRO A 160 -14.32 -6.04 15.45
CA PRO A 160 -15.04 -6.75 16.49
C PRO A 160 -14.28 -6.56 17.80
N THR A 161 -14.95 -6.04 18.83
CA THR A 161 -14.36 -5.94 20.15
C THR A 161 -13.90 -7.35 20.52
N PRO A 162 -12.61 -7.57 20.85
CA PRO A 162 -12.19 -8.88 21.31
C PRO A 162 -13.09 -9.20 22.49
N ALA A 163 -13.87 -10.27 22.37
CA ALA A 163 -14.86 -10.64 23.38
C ALA A 163 -14.12 -10.71 24.72
N ALA A 164 -14.33 -9.69 25.56
CA ALA A 164 -13.73 -9.61 26.87
C ALA A 164 -14.29 -10.78 27.67
N GLY A 165 -13.54 -11.88 27.74
CA GLY A 165 -13.96 -13.10 28.38
C GLY A 165 -15.26 -13.65 27.81
N ARG A 166 -15.15 -14.62 26.89
CA ARG A 166 -15.97 -15.82 27.11
C ARG A 166 -15.48 -16.41 28.42
N ALA A 167 -16.03 -15.92 29.53
CA ALA A 167 -16.14 -16.69 30.74
C ALA A 167 -16.66 -18.04 30.29
N VAL A 168 -15.81 -19.05 30.42
CA VAL A 168 -16.22 -20.42 30.27
C VAL A 168 -17.16 -20.66 31.46
N GLU A 169 -18.44 -20.30 31.32
CA GLU A 169 -19.52 -20.87 32.13
C GLU A 169 -19.70 -22.33 31.70
N GLY A 170 -18.62 -23.10 31.81
CA GLY A 170 -18.64 -24.54 31.91
C GLY A 170 -18.61 -24.83 33.40
N GLY A 171 -19.79 -24.92 34.01
CA GLY A 171 -20.01 -25.57 35.29
C GLY A 171 -19.68 -27.06 35.20
N GLY A 172 -18.41 -27.38 34.95
CA GLY A 172 -17.84 -28.71 35.00
C GLY A 172 -16.86 -28.73 36.16
N GLN A 173 -17.37 -29.07 37.33
CA GLN A 173 -16.59 -29.38 38.52
C GLN A 173 -15.41 -30.30 38.15
N PRO A 174 -14.14 -29.93 38.42
CA PRO A 174 -13.04 -30.85 38.18
C PRO A 174 -13.22 -32.06 39.12
N PRO A 175 -13.13 -33.31 38.64
CA PRO A 175 -13.03 -34.43 39.56
C PRO A 175 -11.76 -34.23 40.40
N SER A 176 -11.94 -34.12 41.71
CA SER A 176 -10.87 -34.05 42.68
C SER A 176 -9.88 -35.18 42.42
N ARG A 177 -8.63 -34.82 42.11
CA ARG A 177 -7.49 -35.72 41.89
C ARG A 177 -6.98 -36.35 43.21
N PHE A 178 -7.86 -36.59 44.19
CA PHE A 178 -7.47 -36.99 45.54
C PHE A 178 -7.98 -38.37 45.99
N ASP A 179 -8.41 -39.22 45.07
CA ASP A 179 -8.87 -40.59 45.39
C ASP A 179 -8.26 -41.64 44.45
N LEU A 180 -6.93 -41.75 44.43
CA LEU A 180 -6.30 -42.94 43.81
C LEU A 180 -4.92 -43.27 44.40
N PHE A 181 -4.79 -43.26 45.73
CA PHE A 181 -3.67 -43.92 46.44
C PHE A 181 -4.07 -44.28 47.87
N GLN A 182 -5.13 -45.07 48.04
CA GLN A 182 -5.32 -45.91 49.23
C GLN A 182 -6.15 -47.14 48.82
N ASP A 183 -5.48 -48.17 48.32
CA ASP A 183 -5.72 -49.53 48.80
C ASP A 183 -4.48 -50.36 48.44
N ALA A 184 -3.87 -50.91 49.48
CA ALA A 184 -2.78 -51.86 49.46
C ALA A 184 -3.34 -53.22 49.84
#